data_AF-A0A6M1TS78-F1
#
_entry.id   AF-A0A6M1TS78-F1
#
_cell.length_a   1.000
_cell.length_b   1.000
_cell.length_c   1.000
_cell.angle_alpha   90.00
_cell.angle_beta   90.00
_cell.angle_gamma   90.00
#
_symmetry.space_group_name_H-M   'P 1'
#
loop_
_entity.id
_entity.type
_entity.pdbx_description
1 polymer ?
#
loop_
_entity_poly.entity_id
_entity_poly.type
_entity_poly.pdbx_seq_one_letter_code
_entity_poly.pdbx_strand_id
1 'polypeptide(L)' 'MTASEFKTKTPDQLRDQLVALKKEAFNLRFQQATGQLENTARFNAIRKDVARIKTVLTQKAAEAAK' A
#
# COMPACT_ATOMS: atom_id res chain seq x y z
N MET A 1 -8.19 -1.86 -4.15
CA MET A 1 -7.84 -3.28 -3.96
C MET A 1 -8.58 -3.82 -2.75
N THR A 2 -8.95 -5.09 -2.77
CA THR A 2 -9.58 -5.78 -1.62
C THR A 2 -8.52 -6.47 -0.77
N ALA A 3 -8.79 -6.69 0.51
CA ALA A 3 -7.82 -7.33 1.41
C ALA A 3 -7.44 -8.75 0.97
N SER A 4 -8.35 -9.44 0.28
CA SER A 4 -8.16 -10.79 -0.25
C SER A 4 -7.02 -10.87 -1.28
N GLU A 5 -6.85 -9.83 -2.11
CA GLU A 5 -5.81 -9.76 -3.14
C GLU A 5 -4.39 -9.67 -2.57
N PHE A 6 -4.23 -9.23 -1.31
CA PHE A 6 -2.93 -9.15 -0.65
C PHE A 6 -2.57 -10.45 0.09
N LYS A 7 -3.56 -11.24 0.51
CA LYS A 7 -3.31 -12.50 1.24
C LYS A 7 -2.64 -13.57 0.38
N THR A 8 -2.97 -13.62 -0.91
CA THR A 8 -2.42 -14.57 -1.88
C THR A 8 -0.99 -14.27 -2.32
N LYS A 9 -0.48 -13.07 -2.03
CA LYS A 9 0.88 -12.65 -2.41
C LYS A 9 1.93 -13.15 -1.43
N THR A 10 3.16 -13.27 -1.91
CA THR A 10 4.30 -13.60 -1.07
C THR A 10 4.72 -12.38 -0.22
N PRO A 11 5.40 -12.59 0.93
CA PRO A 11 5.92 -11.48 1.74
C PRO A 11 6.80 -10.49 0.97
N ASP A 12 7.60 -10.98 0.01
CA ASP A 12 8.50 -10.12 -0.76
C ASP A 12 7.73 -9.29 -1.79
N GLN A 13 6.76 -9.87 -2.49
CA GLN A 13 5.86 -9.12 -3.36
C GLN A 13 5.08 -8.04 -2.60
N LEU A 14 4.68 -8.34 -1.36
CA LEU A 14 4.01 -7.36 -0.49
C LEU A 14 4.95 -6.20 -0.11
N ARG A 15 6.24 -6.47 0.13
CA ARG A 15 7.24 -5.43 0.39
C ARG A 15 7.47 -4.56 -0.84
N ASP A 16 7.58 -5.16 -2.02
CA ASP A 16 7.75 -4.42 -3.27
C ASP A 16 6.55 -3.52 -3.56
N GLN A 17 5.33 -4.03 -3.35
CA GLN A 17 4.12 -3.23 -3.47
C GLN A 17 4.07 -2.07 -2.46
N LEU A 18 4.55 -2.29 -1.24
CA LEU A 18 4.62 -1.23 -0.23
C LEU A 18 5.57 -0.11 -0.68
N VAL A 19 6.71 -0.45 -1.28
CA VAL A 19 7.64 0.52 -1.86
C VAL A 19 7.01 1.28 -3.03
N ALA A 20 6.33 0.57 -3.93
CA ALA A 20 5.63 1.18 -5.06
C ALA A 20 4.55 2.18 -4.60
N LEU A 21 3.70 1.79 -3.65
CA LEU A 21 2.66 2.65 -3.09
C LEU A 21 3.22 3.87 -2.36
N LYS A 22 4.38 3.75 -1.69
CA LYS A 22 5.07 4.88 -1.08
C LYS A 22 5.59 5.87 -2.13
N LYS A 23 6.14 5.37 -3.23
CA LYS A 23 6.59 6.20 -4.36
C LYS A 23 5.41 6.92 -5.00
N GLU A 24 4.29 6.23 -5.19
CA GLU A 24 3.06 6.82 -5.68
C GLU A 24 2.53 7.92 -4.75
N ALA A 25 2.49 7.67 -3.44
CA ALA A 25 2.09 8.68 -2.45
C ALA A 25 3.00 9.93 -2.48
N PHE A 26 4.30 9.74 -2.70
CA PHE A 26 5.25 10.85 -2.85
C PHE A 26 4.94 11.68 -4.10
N ASN A 27 4.71 11.01 -5.25
CA ASN A 27 4.34 11.68 -6.48
C ASN A 27 3.01 12.45 -6.36
N LEU A 28 2.02 11.88 -5.68
CA LEU A 28 0.74 12.57 -5.44
C LEU A 28 0.90 13.79 -4.54
N ARG A 29 1.80 13.74 -3.53
CA ARG A 29 2.13 14.92 -2.71
C ARG A 29 2.80 16.00 -3.55
N PHE A 30 3.67 15.61 -4.47
CA PHE A 30 4.29 16.54 -5.40
C PHE A 30 3.25 17.19 -6.32
N GLN A 31 2.37 16.40 -6.94
CA GLN A 31 1.26 16.90 -7.77
C GLN A 31 0.30 17.80 -6.99
N GLN A 32 0.05 17.50 -5.72
CA GLN A 32 -0.74 18.34 -4.83
C GLN A 32 -0.08 19.71 -4.62
N ALA A 33 1.24 19.73 -4.42
CA ALA A 33 1.99 20.97 -4.24
C ALA A 33 2.06 21.82 -5.51
N THR A 34 2.09 21.19 -6.70
CA THR A 34 2.07 21.89 -8.00
C THR A 34 0.67 22.28 -8.47
N GLY A 35 -0.39 21.90 -7.73
CA GLY A 35 -1.77 22.18 -8.10
C GLY A 35 -2.31 21.35 -9.27
N GLN A 36 -1.60 20.29 -9.68
CA GLN A 36 -1.96 19.41 -10.82
C GLN A 36 -2.69 18.13 -10.37
N LEU A 37 -3.15 18.08 -9.12
CA LEU A 37 -3.77 16.88 -8.56
C LEU A 37 -5.25 16.78 -8.97
N GLU A 38 -5.54 15.90 -9.91
CA GLU A 38 -6.91 15.66 -10.39
C GLU A 38 -7.71 14.72 -9.47
N ASN A 39 -7.05 13.74 -8.82
CA ASN A 39 -7.73 12.68 -8.05
C ASN A 39 -7.27 12.63 -6.58
N THR A 40 -8.01 13.32 -5.72
CA THR A 40 -7.79 13.34 -4.27
C THR A 40 -8.19 12.04 -3.58
N ALA A 41 -9.14 11.27 -4.14
CA ALA A 41 -9.58 9.99 -3.58
C ALA A 41 -8.46 8.95 -3.57
N ARG A 42 -7.49 9.08 -4.49
CA ARG A 42 -6.33 8.19 -4.57
C ARG A 42 -5.46 8.20 -3.31
N PHE A 43 -5.35 9.34 -2.60
CA PHE A 43 -4.65 9.41 -1.32
C PHE A 43 -5.24 8.47 -0.27
N ASN A 44 -6.57 8.46 -0.15
CA ASN A 44 -7.27 7.59 0.79
C ASN A 44 -7.17 6.12 0.38
N ALA A 45 -7.19 5.83 -0.92
CA ALA A 45 -6.98 4.48 -1.43
C ALA A 45 -5.57 3.96 -1.06
N ILE A 46 -4.52 4.73 -1.35
CA ILE A 46 -3.14 4.34 -1.03
C ILE A 46 -2.93 4.13 0.47
N ARG A 47 -3.47 5.03 1.31
CA ARG A 47 -3.40 4.86 2.78
C ARG A 47 -4.02 3.54 3.23
N LYS A 48 -5.20 3.20 2.71
CA LYS A 48 -5.88 1.93 3.02
C LYS A 48 -5.10 0.73 2.50
N ASP A 49 -4.55 0.80 1.29
CA ASP A 49 -3.76 -0.29 0.70
C ASP A 49 -2.46 -0.54 1.49
N VAL A 50 -1.74 0.52 1.88
CA VAL A 50 -0.55 0.40 2.75
C VAL A 50 -0.90 -0.22 4.09
N ALA A 51 -2.02 0.18 4.71
CA ALA A 51 -2.46 -0.40 5.98
C ALA A 51 -2.77 -1.90 5.82
N ARG A 52 -3.52 -2.30 4.78
CA ARG A 52 -3.84 -3.70 4.49
C ARG A 52 -2.59 -4.54 4.29
N ILE A 53 -1.62 -4.07 3.51
CA ILE A 53 -0.36 -4.79 3.27
C ILE A 53 0.39 -5.02 4.58
N LYS A 54 0.50 -3.99 5.42
CA LYS A 54 1.14 -4.12 6.75
C LYS A 54 0.42 -5.16 7.61
N THR A 55 -0.91 -5.12 7.67
CA THR A 55 -1.69 -6.12 8.42
C THR A 55 -1.42 -7.54 7.93
N VAL A 56 -1.41 -7.78 6.61
CA VAL A 56 -1.14 -9.10 6.04
C VAL A 56 0.29 -9.57 6.32
N LEU A 57 1.28 -8.67 6.26
CA LEU A 57 2.66 -9.01 6.65
C LEU A 57 2.76 -9.42 8.11
N THR A 58 2.07 -8.70 9.02
CA THR A 58 2.00 -9.08 10.44
C THR A 58 1.31 -10.43 10.63
N GLN A 59 0.22 -10.70 9.91
CA GLN A 59 -0.48 -12.00 9.96
C GLN A 59 0.44 -13.15 9.51
N LYS A 60 1.11 -13.00 8.36
CA LYS A 60 2.05 -14.01 7.86
C LYS A 60 3.25 -14.22 8.80
N ALA A 61 3.74 -13.16 9.44
CA ALA A 61 4.81 -13.26 10.44
C ALA A 61 4.35 -14.02 11.70
N ALA A 62 3.12 -13.78 12.17
CA ALA A 62 2.53 -14.49 13.29
C ALA A 62 2.26 -15.97 12.97
N GLU A 63 1.82 -16.28 11.75
CA GLU A 63 1.66 -17.67 11.28
C GLU A 63 3.00 -18.40 11.19
N ALA A 64 4.06 -17.75 10.72
CA ALA A 64 5.40 -18.35 10.62
C ALA A 64 6.09 -18.56 12.00
N ALA A 65 5.63 -17.86 13.03
CA ALA A 65 6.15 -17.99 14.40
C ALA A 65 5.44 -19.08 15.22
N LYS A 66 4.40 -19.71 14.66
CA LYS A 66 3.63 -20.78 15.28
C LYS A 66 4.12 -22.15 14.80
#